data_AF-A5E2S4-F1
#
_entry.id   AF-A5E2S4-F1
#
_cell.length_a   1.000
_cell.length_b   1.000
_cell.length_c   1.000
_cell.angle_alpha   90.00
_cell.angle_beta   90.00
_cell.angle_gamma   90.00
#
_symmetry.space_group_name_H-M   'P 1'
#
loop_
_entity.id
_entity.type
_entity.pdbx_description
1 polymer ?
#
loop_
_entity_poly.entity_id
_entity_poly.type
_entity_poly.pdbx_seq_one_letter_code
_entity_poly.pdbx_strand_id
1 'polypeptide(L)'
;MSTNPLKEVLTGEQFQRLVNFYEADQKLDHNDRLAIAGQLQAIAIKSNLAGYTAGMLGFFGPSLYFRIAKKPVPNPFFLIQYPFLSLCVGFGTLIIGNNVTARYLYNKVKNDRKDAPNANVANAWDQMDYGNLSAFTLYYLRTAFNPMFIIRDPRQASNASYIDDKLKQKLNLHFIEGVGLGQHDSEGGKHELGVWDKLRLHHGLDVSTPKQN
;
A
#
# COMPACT_ATOMS: atom_id res chain seq x y z
N MET A 1 -21.21 -28.88 -10.16
CA MET A 1 -21.23 -27.52 -10.75
C MET A 1 -20.18 -26.71 -9.99
N SER A 2 -19.15 -26.19 -10.66
CA SER A 2 -18.15 -25.35 -9.99
C SER A 2 -18.75 -23.98 -9.73
N THR A 3 -19.17 -23.71 -8.50
CA THR A 3 -19.61 -22.38 -8.09
C THR A 3 -18.44 -21.40 -8.19
N ASN A 4 -18.68 -20.20 -8.71
CA ASN A 4 -17.66 -19.16 -8.78
C ASN A 4 -17.38 -18.67 -7.33
N PRO A 5 -16.17 -18.83 -6.79
CA PRO A 5 -15.87 -18.50 -5.39
C PRO A 5 -16.06 -17.02 -5.07
N LEU A 6 -15.91 -16.13 -6.05
CA LEU A 6 -16.13 -14.70 -5.83
C LEU A 6 -17.61 -14.39 -5.60
N LYS A 7 -18.52 -15.18 -6.18
CA LYS A 7 -19.96 -15.03 -5.94
C LYS A 7 -20.41 -15.56 -4.57
N GLU A 8 -19.57 -16.36 -3.91
CA GLU A 8 -19.85 -16.86 -2.54
C GLU A 8 -19.44 -15.84 -1.47
N VAL A 9 -18.42 -15.01 -1.76
CA VAL A 9 -17.88 -14.01 -0.81
C VAL A 9 -18.45 -12.61 -1.05
N LEU A 10 -18.66 -12.23 -2.31
CA LEU A 10 -19.09 -10.88 -2.67
C LEU A 10 -20.61 -10.79 -2.80
N THR A 11 -21.16 -9.62 -2.45
CA THR A 11 -22.55 -9.32 -2.81
C THR A 11 -22.70 -9.22 -4.33
N GLY A 12 -23.91 -9.41 -4.86
CA GLY A 12 -24.17 -9.29 -6.30
C GLY A 12 -23.72 -7.94 -6.88
N GLU A 13 -23.90 -6.85 -6.14
CA GLU A 13 -23.45 -5.52 -6.54
C GLU A 13 -21.92 -5.42 -6.57
N GLN A 14 -21.23 -5.92 -5.55
CA GLN A 14 -19.77 -5.93 -5.50
C GLN A 14 -19.16 -6.76 -6.62
N PHE A 15 -19.76 -7.92 -6.92
CA PHE A 15 -19.34 -8.76 -8.04
C PHE A 15 -19.52 -8.02 -9.38
N GLN A 16 -20.66 -7.33 -9.57
CA GLN A 16 -20.89 -6.55 -10.78
C GLN A 16 -19.92 -5.37 -10.92
N ARG A 17 -19.58 -4.67 -9.83
CA ARG A 17 -18.55 -3.61 -9.85
C ARG A 17 -17.18 -4.15 -10.28
N LEU A 18 -16.80 -5.33 -9.78
CA LEU A 18 -15.55 -5.98 -10.16
C LEU A 18 -15.53 -6.35 -11.65
N VAL A 19 -16.66 -6.86 -12.16
CA VAL A 19 -16.84 -7.13 -13.59
C VAL A 19 -16.72 -5.86 -14.42
N ASN A 20 -17.41 -4.78 -14.03
CA ASN A 20 -17.37 -3.51 -14.75
C ASN A 20 -15.96 -2.91 -14.76
N PHE A 21 -15.24 -2.99 -13.64
CA PHE A 21 -13.83 -2.60 -13.55
C PHE A 21 -12.97 -3.43 -14.51
N TYR A 22 -13.12 -4.75 -14.51
CA TYR A 22 -12.40 -5.65 -15.42
C TYR A 22 -12.64 -5.26 -16.89
N GLU A 23 -13.90 -5.07 -17.29
CA GLU A 23 -14.25 -4.69 -18.67
C GLU A 23 -13.71 -3.32 -19.08
N ALA A 24 -13.64 -2.37 -18.16
CA ALA A 24 -13.01 -1.08 -18.41
C ALA A 24 -11.49 -1.20 -18.53
N ASP A 25 -10.86 -2.00 -17.66
CA ASP A 25 -9.40 -2.20 -17.63
C ASP A 25 -8.88 -2.93 -18.88
N GLN A 26 -9.64 -3.90 -19.42
CA GLN A 26 -9.27 -4.63 -20.64
C GLN A 26 -9.22 -3.74 -21.90
N LYS A 27 -9.83 -2.55 -21.86
CA LYS A 27 -9.80 -1.59 -22.98
C LYS A 27 -8.56 -0.69 -22.97
N LEU A 28 -7.76 -0.74 -21.90
CA LEU A 28 -6.58 0.09 -21.73
C LEU A 28 -5.36 -0.54 -22.42
N ASP A 29 -4.67 0.27 -23.22
CA ASP A 29 -3.35 -0.09 -23.71
C ASP A 29 -2.26 0.16 -22.65
N HIS A 30 -0.99 -0.10 -23.00
CA HIS A 30 0.13 0.13 -22.10
C HIS A 30 0.32 1.62 -21.74
N ASN A 31 0.15 2.52 -22.72
CA ASN A 31 0.33 3.96 -22.51
C ASN A 31 -0.76 4.53 -21.59
N ASP A 32 -1.99 4.02 -21.72
CA ASP A 32 -3.13 4.34 -20.88
C ASP A 32 -2.89 3.92 -19.43
N ARG A 33 -2.35 2.71 -19.23
CA ARG A 33 -1.95 2.22 -17.90
C ARG A 33 -0.85 3.06 -17.30
N LEU A 34 0.17 3.46 -18.07
CA LEU A 34 1.22 4.36 -17.62
C LEU A 34 0.66 5.74 -17.24
N ALA A 35 -0.27 6.27 -18.03
CA ALA A 35 -0.92 7.55 -17.74
C ALA A 35 -1.68 7.48 -16.42
N ILE A 36 -2.50 6.45 -16.23
CA ILE A 36 -3.25 6.21 -14.99
C ILE A 36 -2.30 6.05 -13.80
N ALA A 37 -1.25 5.24 -13.94
CA ALA A 37 -0.25 5.03 -12.90
C ALA A 37 0.42 6.35 -12.49
N GLY A 38 0.85 7.16 -13.45
CA GLY A 38 1.47 8.46 -13.19
C GLY A 38 0.53 9.43 -12.47
N GLN A 39 -0.76 9.41 -12.80
CA GLN A 39 -1.76 10.27 -12.14
C GLN A 39 -2.04 9.83 -10.71
N LEU A 40 -2.19 8.53 -10.47
CA LEU A 40 -2.36 7.95 -9.14
C LEU A 40 -1.13 8.19 -8.26
N GLN A 41 0.07 7.99 -8.81
CA GLN A 41 1.33 8.28 -8.13
C GLN A 41 1.46 9.77 -7.81
N ALA A 42 1.08 10.66 -8.72
CA ALA A 42 1.10 12.10 -8.46
C ALA A 42 0.14 12.50 -7.34
N ILE A 43 -1.04 11.88 -7.25
CA ILE A 43 -1.97 12.09 -6.13
C ILE A 43 -1.30 11.64 -4.82
N ALA A 44 -0.74 10.43 -4.78
CA ALA A 44 -0.09 9.89 -3.59
C ALA A 44 1.09 10.76 -3.12
N ILE A 45 1.95 11.22 -4.02
CA ILE A 45 3.09 12.09 -3.68
C ILE A 45 2.60 13.43 -3.13
N LYS A 46 1.65 14.07 -3.82
CA LYS A 46 1.14 15.39 -3.42
C LYS A 46 0.38 15.34 -2.10
N SER A 47 -0.43 14.30 -1.87
CA SER A 47 -1.18 14.16 -0.63
C SER A 47 -0.27 13.81 0.54
N ASN A 48 0.74 12.95 0.34
CA ASN A 48 1.74 12.67 1.36
C ASN A 48 2.54 13.92 1.74
N LEU A 49 2.97 14.71 0.75
CA LEU A 49 3.66 15.97 1.00
C LEU A 49 2.80 16.95 1.82
N ALA A 50 1.52 17.09 1.46
CA ALA A 50 0.57 17.92 2.21
C ALA A 50 0.36 17.39 3.64
N GLY A 51 0.21 16.07 3.79
CA GLY A 51 0.10 15.41 5.10
C GLY A 51 1.33 15.63 5.97
N TYR A 52 2.54 15.43 5.44
CA TYR A 52 3.78 15.68 6.19
C TYR A 52 3.94 17.15 6.58
N THR A 53 3.60 18.07 5.68
CA THR A 53 3.65 19.51 5.96
C THR A 53 2.64 19.89 7.05
N ALA A 54 1.39 19.41 6.94
CA ALA A 54 0.36 19.63 7.94
C ALA A 54 0.76 19.02 9.29
N GLY A 55 1.32 17.81 9.28
CA GLY A 55 1.80 17.12 10.47
C GLY A 55 2.94 17.84 11.18
N MET A 56 3.90 18.37 10.43
CA MET A 56 4.96 19.22 10.99
C MET A 56 4.39 20.49 11.63
N LEU A 57 3.47 21.17 10.96
CA LEU A 57 2.82 22.37 11.51
C LEU A 57 1.99 22.03 12.75
N GLY A 58 1.28 20.90 12.76
CA GLY A 58 0.54 20.43 13.93
C GLY A 58 1.45 20.02 15.08
N PHE A 59 2.63 19.46 14.79
CA PHE A 59 3.60 19.08 15.80
C PHE A 59 4.26 20.30 16.46
N PHE A 60 4.73 21.26 15.66
CA PHE A 60 5.36 22.46 16.22
C PHE A 60 4.35 23.52 16.69
N GLY A 61 3.10 23.46 16.22
CA GLY A 61 2.04 24.42 16.49
C GLY A 61 1.82 24.71 17.98
N PRO A 62 1.58 23.70 18.84
CA PRO A 62 1.41 23.92 20.27
C PRO A 62 2.64 24.62 20.88
N SER A 63 3.85 24.18 20.54
CA SER A 63 5.08 24.76 21.07
C SER A 63 5.30 26.21 20.61
N LEU A 64 4.96 26.54 19.36
CA LEU A 64 4.98 27.92 18.86
C LEU A 64 3.92 28.78 19.56
N TYR A 65 2.70 28.28 19.68
CA TYR A 65 1.60 28.98 20.35
C TYR A 65 1.94 29.32 21.81
N PHE A 66 2.46 28.35 22.57
CA PHE A 66 2.80 28.58 23.98
C PHE A 66 4.07 29.43 24.17
N ARG A 67 4.95 29.54 23.17
CA ARG A 67 6.08 30.48 23.21
C ARG A 67 5.69 31.91 22.87
N ILE A 68 4.75 32.10 21.94
CA ILE A 68 4.36 33.43 21.42
C ILE A 68 3.20 34.03 22.24
N ALA A 69 2.18 33.24 22.56
CA ALA A 69 0.94 33.71 23.17
C ALA A 69 0.87 33.51 24.69
N LYS A 70 1.69 32.61 25.27
CA LYS A 70 1.81 32.44 26.72
C LYS A 70 3.26 32.68 27.16
N LYS A 71 3.45 33.08 28.42
CA LYS A 71 4.80 33.15 28.99
C LYS A 71 5.41 31.74 28.93
N PRO A 72 6.64 31.58 28.42
CA PRO A 72 7.25 30.27 28.27
C PRO A 72 7.38 29.62 29.65
N VAL A 73 6.81 28.43 29.84
CA VAL A 73 7.16 27.60 30.99
C VAL A 73 8.55 27.07 30.70
N PRO A 74 9.57 27.37 31.53
CA PRO A 74 10.94 26.96 31.25
C PRO A 74 11.03 25.44 31.41
N ASN A 75 11.13 24.72 30.29
CA ASN A 75 11.53 23.32 30.28
C ASN A 75 12.98 23.26 29.75
N PRO A 76 13.99 23.13 30.64
CA PRO A 76 15.39 23.17 30.24
C PRO A 76 15.87 21.95 29.45
N PHE A 77 15.04 20.89 29.33
CA PHE A 77 15.44 19.63 28.69
C PHE A 77 14.77 19.34 27.34
N PHE A 78 13.75 20.11 26.92
CA PHE A 78 13.01 19.80 25.69
C PHE A 78 12.77 21.04 24.81
N LEU A 79 13.15 20.92 23.52
CA LEU A 79 12.81 21.86 22.45
C LEU A 79 11.28 22.01 22.25
N ILE A 80 10.49 21.05 22.74
CA ILE A 80 9.04 20.94 22.61
C ILE A 80 8.42 21.07 24.00
N GLN A 81 7.58 22.08 24.23
CA GLN A 81 7.01 22.34 25.56
C GLN A 81 6.00 21.27 25.99
N TYR A 82 5.22 20.75 25.04
CA TYR A 82 4.18 19.73 25.29
C TYR A 82 4.32 18.57 24.30
N PRO A 83 5.22 17.60 24.55
CA PRO A 83 5.56 16.57 23.57
C PRO A 83 4.37 15.70 23.19
N PHE A 84 3.54 15.27 24.16
CA PHE A 84 2.37 14.44 23.86
C PHE A 84 1.29 15.18 23.07
N LEU A 85 0.96 16.42 23.47
CA LEU A 85 -0.01 17.24 22.73
C LEU A 85 0.48 17.53 21.31
N SER A 86 1.76 17.89 21.17
CA SER A 86 2.42 18.10 19.88
C SER A 86 2.37 16.84 19.02
N LEU A 87 2.61 15.67 19.60
CA LEU A 87 2.50 14.38 18.93
C LEU A 87 1.07 14.13 18.42
N CYS A 88 0.06 14.27 19.28
CA CYS A 88 -1.34 14.05 18.92
C CYS A 88 -1.81 15.01 17.83
N VAL A 89 -1.50 16.31 17.96
CA VAL A 89 -1.88 17.31 16.96
C VAL A 89 -1.12 17.08 15.66
N GLY A 90 0.17 16.73 15.71
CA GLY A 90 0.98 16.39 14.55
C GLY A 90 0.44 15.17 13.78
N PHE A 91 0.18 14.06 14.45
CA PHE A 91 -0.40 12.88 13.79
C PHE A 91 -1.83 13.13 13.28
N GLY A 92 -2.65 13.84 14.06
CA GLY A 92 -4.02 14.17 13.65
C GLY A 92 -4.04 15.01 12.37
N THR A 93 -3.24 16.08 12.34
CA THR A 93 -3.12 16.95 11.17
C THR A 93 -2.46 16.26 9.97
N LEU A 94 -1.54 15.31 10.20
CA LEU A 94 -0.97 14.49 9.14
C LEU A 94 -2.03 13.63 8.44
N ILE A 95 -2.82 12.88 9.22
CA ILE A 95 -3.85 11.98 8.68
C ILE A 95 -4.93 12.78 7.98
N ILE A 96 -5.41 13.86 8.61
CA ILE A 96 -6.47 14.72 8.06
C ILE A 96 -5.96 15.42 6.79
N GLY A 97 -4.78 16.05 6.86
CA GLY A 97 -4.18 16.76 5.75
C GLY A 97 -3.99 15.85 4.54
N ASN A 98 -3.41 14.65 4.73
CA ASN A 98 -3.28 13.67 3.66
C ASN A 98 -4.64 13.28 3.06
N ASN A 99 -5.62 12.90 3.90
CA ASN A 99 -6.93 12.44 3.41
C ASN A 99 -7.72 13.52 2.68
N VAL A 100 -7.73 14.75 3.19
CA VAL A 100 -8.43 15.88 2.56
C VAL A 100 -7.79 16.20 1.20
N THR A 101 -6.46 16.30 1.16
CA THR A 101 -5.74 16.59 -0.08
C THR A 101 -5.88 15.45 -1.10
N ALA A 102 -5.74 14.19 -0.68
CA ALA A 102 -5.90 13.03 -1.55
C ALA A 102 -7.32 12.99 -2.16
N ARG A 103 -8.36 13.19 -1.35
CA ARG A 103 -9.75 13.21 -1.83
C ARG A 103 -10.03 14.37 -2.79
N TYR A 104 -9.48 15.55 -2.50
CA TYR A 104 -9.58 16.70 -3.39
C TYR A 104 -8.91 16.43 -4.74
N LEU A 105 -7.65 15.97 -4.72
CA LEU A 105 -6.89 15.67 -5.94
C LEU A 105 -7.52 14.53 -6.75
N TYR A 106 -8.02 13.50 -6.07
CA TYR A 106 -8.75 12.41 -6.72
C TYR A 106 -9.97 12.90 -7.48
N ASN A 107 -10.83 13.68 -6.81
CA ASN A 107 -12.04 14.22 -7.42
C ASN A 107 -11.72 15.20 -8.54
N LYS A 108 -10.68 16.01 -8.37
CA LYS A 108 -10.20 16.91 -9.42
C LYS A 108 -9.79 16.11 -10.66
N VAL A 109 -8.92 15.12 -10.49
CA VAL A 109 -8.46 14.26 -11.59
C VAL A 109 -9.62 13.50 -12.26
N LYS A 110 -10.62 13.06 -11.49
CA LYS A 110 -11.82 12.40 -12.04
C LYS A 110 -12.71 13.36 -12.83
N ASN A 111 -12.89 14.59 -12.36
CA ASN A 111 -13.72 15.58 -13.03
C ASN A 111 -13.05 16.16 -14.28
N ASP A 112 -11.76 16.49 -14.21
CA ASP A 112 -10.99 17.06 -15.33
C ASP A 112 -10.92 16.11 -16.55
N ARG A 113 -11.25 14.82 -16.36
CA ARG A 113 -11.25 13.79 -17.42
C ARG A 113 -12.55 13.65 -18.20
N LYS A 114 -13.65 14.24 -17.72
CA LYS A 114 -14.92 14.14 -18.47
C LYS A 114 -14.81 14.75 -19.87
N ASP A 115 -13.86 15.67 -20.03
CA ASP A 115 -13.54 16.33 -21.30
C ASP A 115 -12.22 15.80 -21.93
N ALA A 116 -11.65 14.70 -21.43
CA ALA A 116 -10.38 14.18 -21.91
C ALA A 116 -10.51 13.47 -23.27
N PRO A 117 -9.47 13.53 -24.13
CA PRO A 117 -9.49 12.91 -25.46
C PRO A 117 -9.52 11.37 -25.44
N ASN A 118 -9.16 10.73 -24.31
CA ASN A 118 -9.15 9.27 -24.20
C ASN A 118 -10.30 8.76 -23.30
N ALA A 119 -11.37 8.30 -23.95
CA ALA A 119 -12.56 7.75 -23.30
C ALA A 119 -12.28 6.46 -22.49
N ASN A 120 -11.29 5.65 -22.88
CA ASN A 120 -10.98 4.40 -22.17
C ASN A 120 -10.39 4.68 -20.78
N VAL A 121 -9.48 5.65 -20.71
CA VAL A 121 -8.90 6.10 -19.44
C VAL A 121 -9.97 6.70 -18.54
N ALA A 122 -10.91 7.50 -19.08
CA ALA A 122 -12.02 8.05 -18.31
C ALA A 122 -12.93 6.93 -17.75
N ASN A 123 -13.31 5.96 -18.58
CA ASN A 123 -14.13 4.82 -18.17
C ASN A 123 -13.47 4.00 -17.05
N ALA A 124 -12.15 3.78 -17.10
CA ALA A 124 -11.43 3.09 -16.03
C ALA A 124 -11.48 3.87 -14.71
N TRP A 125 -11.30 5.19 -14.76
CA TRP A 125 -11.41 6.06 -13.58
C TRP A 125 -12.81 6.10 -12.97
N ASP A 126 -13.85 5.93 -13.79
CA ASP A 126 -15.22 5.87 -13.31
C ASP A 126 -15.49 4.62 -12.48
N GLN A 127 -14.81 3.51 -12.78
CA GLN A 127 -14.90 2.27 -12.01
C GLN A 127 -14.00 2.25 -10.76
N MET A 128 -13.17 3.28 -10.56
CA MET A 128 -12.34 3.40 -9.36
C MET A 128 -13.09 4.12 -8.23
N ASP A 129 -12.87 3.60 -7.02
CA ASP A 129 -13.35 4.17 -5.76
C ASP A 129 -12.19 4.75 -4.94
N TYR A 130 -12.38 5.95 -4.40
CA TYR A 130 -11.37 6.63 -3.57
C TYR A 130 -10.93 5.78 -2.36
N GLY A 131 -11.86 5.01 -1.76
CA GLY A 131 -11.55 4.14 -0.62
C GLY A 131 -10.45 3.11 -0.90
N ASN A 132 -10.26 2.75 -2.18
CA ASN A 132 -9.25 1.78 -2.62
C ASN A 132 -8.12 2.43 -3.43
N LEU A 133 -7.92 3.74 -3.29
CA LEU A 133 -6.95 4.51 -4.08
C LEU A 133 -5.53 3.91 -4.05
N SER A 134 -5.07 3.46 -2.87
CA SER A 134 -3.75 2.84 -2.71
C SER A 134 -3.63 1.52 -3.46
N ALA A 135 -4.68 0.69 -3.44
CA ALA A 135 -4.73 -0.56 -4.17
C ALA A 135 -4.68 -0.32 -5.69
N PHE A 136 -5.46 0.65 -6.19
CA PHE A 136 -5.41 1.03 -7.61
C PHE A 136 -4.04 1.61 -7.99
N THR A 137 -3.43 2.43 -7.13
CA THR A 137 -2.09 2.98 -7.38
C THR A 137 -1.08 1.86 -7.58
N LEU A 138 -1.07 0.88 -6.68
CA LEU A 138 -0.17 -0.27 -6.78
C LEU A 138 -0.51 -1.15 -7.99
N TYR A 139 -1.79 -1.38 -8.27
CA TYR A 139 -2.25 -2.16 -9.42
C TYR A 139 -1.76 -1.57 -10.74
N TYR A 140 -1.97 -0.27 -10.98
CA TYR A 140 -1.55 0.37 -12.23
C TYR A 140 -0.04 0.51 -12.35
N LEU A 141 0.68 0.75 -11.26
CA LEU A 141 2.15 0.72 -11.27
C LEU A 141 2.69 -0.66 -11.69
N ARG A 142 2.09 -1.75 -11.19
CA ARG A 142 2.50 -3.12 -11.51
C ARG A 142 2.10 -3.53 -12.92
N THR A 143 0.87 -3.25 -13.33
CA THR A 143 0.34 -3.64 -14.66
C THR A 143 0.91 -2.81 -15.80
N ALA A 144 1.25 -1.54 -15.54
CA ALA A 144 2.01 -0.75 -16.50
C ALA A 144 3.41 -1.34 -16.72
N PHE A 145 4.10 -1.80 -15.66
CA PHE A 145 5.40 -2.44 -15.81
C PHE A 145 5.33 -3.82 -16.47
N ASN A 146 4.35 -4.65 -16.08
CA ASN A 146 4.21 -6.01 -16.61
C ASN A 146 2.73 -6.42 -16.73
N PRO A 147 2.24 -6.77 -17.94
CA PRO A 147 0.85 -7.13 -18.18
C PRO A 147 0.43 -8.45 -17.50
N MET A 148 1.37 -9.27 -17.02
CA MET A 148 1.06 -10.49 -16.26
C MET A 148 0.26 -10.22 -14.98
N PHE A 149 0.37 -9.00 -14.43
CA PHE A 149 -0.36 -8.59 -13.22
C PHE A 149 -1.79 -8.11 -13.51
N ILE A 150 -2.23 -8.09 -14.77
CA ILE A 150 -3.59 -7.69 -15.14
C ILE A 150 -4.57 -8.70 -14.53
N ILE A 151 -5.61 -8.19 -13.85
CA ILE A 151 -6.61 -9.04 -13.21
C ILE A 151 -7.32 -9.89 -14.27
N ARG A 152 -7.48 -11.18 -13.97
CA ARG A 152 -8.20 -12.13 -14.82
C ARG A 152 -9.71 -11.93 -14.71
N ASP A 153 -10.45 -12.41 -15.71
CA ASP A 153 -11.91 -12.30 -15.73
C ASP A 153 -12.54 -12.87 -14.44
N PRO A 154 -13.21 -12.04 -13.62
CA PRO A 154 -13.83 -12.49 -12.37
C PRO A 154 -14.96 -13.49 -12.62
N ARG A 155 -15.54 -13.56 -13.82
CA ARG A 155 -16.58 -14.54 -14.19
C ARG A 155 -16.02 -15.95 -14.31
N GLN A 156 -14.75 -16.05 -14.71
CA GLN A 156 -14.04 -17.32 -14.90
C GLN A 156 -13.29 -17.77 -13.64
N ALA A 157 -13.42 -17.04 -12.54
CA ALA A 157 -12.88 -17.46 -11.26
C ALA A 157 -13.42 -18.85 -10.93
N SER A 158 -12.50 -19.80 -10.82
CA SER A 158 -12.77 -21.17 -10.40
C SER A 158 -11.92 -21.47 -9.18
N ASN A 159 -12.37 -22.42 -8.35
CA ASN A 159 -11.58 -22.86 -7.20
C ASN A 159 -10.18 -23.35 -7.62
N ALA A 160 -10.03 -23.92 -8.82
CA ALA A 160 -8.73 -24.30 -9.38
C ALA A 160 -7.77 -23.11 -9.62
N SER A 161 -8.29 -21.89 -9.83
CA SER A 161 -7.49 -20.65 -9.92
C SER A 161 -7.11 -20.09 -8.55
N TYR A 162 -7.87 -20.40 -7.49
CA TYR A 162 -7.55 -20.07 -6.09
C TYR A 162 -6.66 -21.13 -5.40
N ILE A 163 -6.65 -22.33 -6.00
CA ILE A 163 -5.85 -23.51 -5.70
C ILE A 163 -4.77 -23.65 -6.79
N ASP A 164 -4.04 -22.57 -7.09
CA ASP A 164 -2.62 -22.81 -7.37
C ASP A 164 -1.96 -23.06 -6.01
N ASP A 165 -2.30 -24.21 -5.42
CA ASP A 165 -1.72 -24.70 -4.16
C ASP A 165 -0.20 -24.87 -4.32
N LYS A 166 0.31 -24.97 -5.56
CA LYS A 166 1.74 -24.92 -5.86
C LYS A 166 2.33 -23.53 -5.65
N LEU A 167 1.57 -22.46 -5.90
CA LEU A 167 2.01 -21.08 -5.68
C LEU A 167 1.83 -20.69 -4.21
N LYS A 168 0.77 -21.13 -3.53
CA LYS A 168 0.64 -21.01 -2.06
C LYS A 168 1.70 -21.83 -1.32
N GLN A 169 2.05 -23.04 -1.76
CA GLN A 169 3.19 -23.78 -1.21
C GLN A 169 4.51 -23.04 -1.46
N LYS A 170 4.76 -22.54 -2.68
CA LYS A 170 5.99 -21.79 -2.97
C LYS A 170 6.09 -20.44 -2.24
N LEU A 171 4.99 -19.70 -2.08
CA LEU A 171 4.97 -18.43 -1.36
C LEU A 171 5.08 -18.64 0.16
N ASN A 172 4.44 -19.68 0.69
CA ASN A 172 4.62 -20.07 2.10
C ASN A 172 6.03 -20.61 2.35
N LEU A 173 6.65 -21.34 1.41
CA LEU A 173 8.04 -21.76 1.55
C LEU A 173 8.98 -20.55 1.66
N HIS A 174 8.85 -19.56 0.77
CA HIS A 174 9.72 -18.38 0.80
C HIS A 174 9.47 -17.45 2.00
N PHE A 175 8.22 -17.30 2.46
CA PHE A 175 7.91 -16.52 3.66
C PHE A 175 8.32 -17.25 4.94
N ILE A 176 8.11 -18.57 5.04
CA ILE A 176 8.50 -19.37 6.22
C ILE A 176 10.03 -19.52 6.28
N GLU A 177 10.72 -19.65 5.15
CA GLU A 177 12.19 -19.58 5.07
C GLU A 177 12.71 -18.17 5.40
N GLY A 178 12.10 -17.11 4.86
CA GLY A 178 12.50 -15.73 5.14
C GLY A 178 12.24 -15.27 6.58
N VAL A 179 11.27 -15.89 7.27
CA VAL A 179 10.93 -15.62 8.67
C VAL A 179 11.60 -16.63 9.63
N GLY A 180 12.35 -17.61 9.10
CA GLY A 180 13.13 -18.56 9.89
C GLY A 180 12.30 -19.50 10.78
N LEU A 181 11.06 -19.79 10.39
CA LEU A 181 10.13 -20.60 11.19
C LEU A 181 10.20 -22.11 10.91
N GLY A 182 11.21 -22.58 10.16
CA GLY A 182 11.24 -23.97 9.71
C GLY A 182 12.60 -24.55 9.33
N GLN A 183 13.72 -24.05 9.84
CA GLN A 183 14.98 -24.78 9.72
C GLN A 183 15.21 -25.61 10.99
N HIS A 184 14.95 -26.91 10.86
CA HIS A 184 15.51 -27.91 11.77
C HIS A 184 16.84 -28.38 11.18
N ASP A 185 17.82 -28.64 12.04
CA ASP A 185 19.03 -29.36 11.62
C ASP A 185 18.70 -30.77 11.09
N SER A 186 19.70 -31.47 10.56
CA SER A 186 19.55 -32.83 10.04
C SER A 186 19.13 -33.87 11.09
N GLU A 187 19.02 -33.48 12.37
CA GLU A 187 18.59 -34.32 13.49
C GLU A 187 17.26 -33.84 14.14
N GLY A 188 16.60 -32.80 13.59
CA GLY A 188 15.30 -32.34 14.04
C GLY A 188 15.32 -31.33 15.21
N GLY A 189 16.46 -30.77 15.59
CA GLY A 189 16.57 -29.75 16.64
C GLY A 189 16.21 -28.34 16.15
N LYS A 190 15.36 -27.61 16.90
CA LYS A 190 15.12 -26.17 16.67
C LYS A 190 16.18 -25.36 17.41
N HIS A 191 17.11 -24.74 16.69
CA HIS A 191 17.95 -23.69 17.25
C HIS A 191 17.44 -22.31 16.81
N GLU A 192 17.10 -21.45 17.77
CA GLU A 192 16.78 -20.05 17.48
C GLU A 192 18.06 -19.32 17.06
N LEU A 193 18.18 -19.01 15.76
CA LEU A 193 19.29 -18.23 15.24
C LEU A 193 19.31 -16.83 15.86
N GLY A 194 20.48 -16.40 16.33
CA GLY A 194 20.70 -15.05 16.83
C GLY A 194 20.47 -13.99 15.73
N VAL A 195 20.12 -12.78 16.14
CA VAL A 195 19.80 -11.66 15.22
C VAL A 195 20.90 -11.40 14.19
N TRP A 196 22.16 -11.57 14.58
CA TRP A 196 23.32 -11.36 13.70
C TRP A 196 23.51 -12.46 12.66
N ASP A 197 23.09 -13.68 12.95
CA ASP A 197 23.18 -14.80 12.01
C ASP A 197 22.07 -14.74 10.96
N LYS A 198 20.89 -14.26 11.36
CA LYS A 198 19.79 -13.92 10.46
C LYS A 198 20.20 -12.83 9.44
N LEU A 199 20.97 -11.83 9.89
CA LEU A 199 21.46 -10.77 9.00
C LEU A 199 22.49 -11.29 7.99
N ARG A 200 23.40 -12.17 8.41
CA ARG A 200 24.41 -12.79 7.54
C ARG A 200 23.77 -13.67 6.45
N LEU A 201 22.77 -14.47 6.80
CA LEU A 201 22.00 -15.27 5.85
C LEU A 201 21.29 -14.40 4.80
N HIS A 202 20.69 -13.29 5.23
CA HIS A 202 20.03 -12.35 4.30
C HIS A 202 21.00 -11.74 3.29
N HIS A 203 22.29 -11.68 3.61
CA HIS A 203 23.34 -11.22 2.70
C HIS A 203 24.03 -12.36 1.93
N GLY A 204 23.49 -13.58 1.98
CA GLY A 204 23.99 -14.73 1.22
C GLY A 204 25.22 -15.42 1.82
N LEU A 205 25.54 -15.16 3.09
CA LEU A 205 26.64 -15.80 3.81
C LEU A 205 26.12 -17.00 4.61
N ASP A 206 26.79 -18.14 4.51
CA ASP A 206 26.47 -19.36 5.26
C ASP A 206 26.92 -19.24 6.72
N VAL A 207 26.11 -19.74 7.66
CA VAL A 207 26.34 -19.68 9.11
C VAL A 207 26.79 -21.03 9.68
N SER A 208 26.95 -22.05 8.83
CA SER A 208 27.24 -23.42 9.26
C SER A 208 28.69 -23.69 9.71
N THR A 209 29.59 -22.71 9.69
CA THR A 209 30.96 -22.89 10.21
C THR A 209 31.07 -22.51 11.69
N PRO A 210 31.43 -23.43 12.59
CA PRO A 210 31.73 -23.08 13.98
C PRO A 210 32.94 -22.15 14.02
N LYS A 211 32.87 -21.09 14.85
CA LYS A 211 34.05 -20.32 15.23
C LYS A 211 35.07 -21.26 15.88
N GLN A 212 36.13 -21.61 15.17
CA GLN A 212 37.37 -21.98 15.83
C GLN A 212 37.95 -20.71 16.44
N ASN A 213 38.34 -20.81 17.71
CA ASN A 213 39.01 -19.75 18.48
C ASN A 213 40.25 -19.23 17.76
#